data_AF-A0A7C7PET6-F1
#
_entry.id   AF-A0A7C7PET6-F1
#
_cell.length_a   1.000
_cell.length_b   1.000
_cell.length_c   1.000
_cell.angle_alpha   90.00
_cell.angle_beta   90.00
_cell.angle_gamma   90.00
#
_symmetry.space_group_name_H-M   'P 1'
#
loop_
_entity.id
_entity.type
_entity.pdbx_description
1 polymer ?
#
loop_
_entity_poly.entity_id
_entity_poly.type
_entity_poly.pdbx_seq_one_letter_code
_entity_poly.pdbx_strand_id
1 'polypeptide(L)'
;MNHEELKEFIPPDFALSKYVTTAELSLTGWMENLTARLLAFQACQQSSDMLSEPQKSLIESQVTLNLQHGVVTTSQYSQIINVLLEKDTASYSAIVRELTHYDLFSMAESIELDEMKDLYDEIDTTVYHFLNQSDLGELNTPLSIFSMDDKESSWLEIDLNSSDKEIKTAFNQWLEGKRRAEHAHSETPKNRRNRKFKAFNAVTLRKWHDARVLQYIDVMTWNVINGKSPSYNILGNILFPEPYDLSNKAERVEEVVVPYVHKLMNVATLRRMVKADASQ
;
A
#
# COMPACT_ATOMS: atom_id res chain seq x y z
N MET A 1 -20.45 5.48 26.62
CA MET A 1 -19.12 6.12 26.55
C MET A 1 -19.34 7.61 26.66
N ASN A 2 -18.63 8.28 27.56
CA ASN A 2 -18.85 9.72 27.80
C ASN A 2 -18.19 10.54 26.68
N HIS A 3 -18.78 11.67 26.29
CA HIS A 3 -18.21 12.56 25.27
C HIS A 3 -16.80 13.05 25.64
N GLU A 4 -16.48 13.12 26.93
CA GLU A 4 -15.14 13.53 27.38
C GLU A 4 -14.06 12.48 27.12
N GLU A 5 -14.37 11.19 27.26
CA GLU A 5 -13.44 10.08 26.97
C GLU A 5 -13.05 10.06 25.48
N LEU A 6 -13.97 10.48 24.61
CA LEU A 6 -13.73 10.54 23.16
C LEU A 6 -12.79 11.67 22.76
N LYS A 7 -12.85 12.82 23.44
CA LYS A 7 -12.10 14.04 23.05
C LYS A 7 -10.60 13.79 23.02
N GLU A 8 -10.10 12.93 23.89
CA GLU A 8 -8.67 12.60 23.94
C GLU A 8 -8.16 11.91 22.67
N PHE A 9 -9.02 11.16 21.97
CA PHE A 9 -8.67 10.37 20.80
C PHE A 9 -9.06 11.03 19.48
N ILE A 10 -9.75 12.17 19.53
CA ILE A 10 -10.12 12.95 18.35
C ILE A 10 -8.98 13.93 18.06
N PRO A 11 -8.29 13.79 16.91
CA PRO A 11 -7.24 14.71 16.54
C PRO A 11 -7.74 16.15 16.46
N PRO A 12 -6.89 17.15 16.76
CA PRO A 12 -7.23 18.54 16.47
C PRO A 12 -7.55 18.68 14.97
N ASP A 13 -8.53 19.53 14.66
CA ASP A 13 -9.04 19.75 13.30
C ASP A 13 -9.71 18.55 12.60
N PHE A 14 -9.83 17.38 13.23
CA PHE A 14 -10.57 16.28 12.64
C PHE A 14 -12.08 16.62 12.53
N ALA A 15 -12.63 16.54 11.33
CA ALA A 15 -14.06 16.70 11.10
C ALA A 15 -14.52 15.80 9.95
N LEU A 16 -15.57 15.00 10.19
CA LEU A 16 -16.13 14.09 9.18
C LEU A 16 -16.62 14.83 7.91
N SER A 17 -17.08 16.07 8.05
CA SER A 17 -17.53 16.92 6.94
C SER A 17 -16.45 17.14 5.88
N LYS A 18 -15.15 17.13 6.27
CA LYS A 18 -14.02 17.29 5.34
C LYS A 18 -13.83 16.11 4.38
N TYR A 19 -14.58 15.02 4.60
CA TYR A 19 -14.46 13.78 3.83
C TYR A 19 -15.70 13.43 3.01
N VAL A 20 -16.72 14.29 2.99
CA VAL A 20 -17.98 14.02 2.29
C VAL A 20 -17.75 13.81 0.78
N THR A 21 -16.82 14.56 0.20
CA THR A 21 -16.47 14.49 -1.22
C THR A 21 -15.71 13.22 -1.62
N THR A 22 -15.21 12.41 -0.67
CA THR A 22 -14.55 11.13 -1.00
C THR A 22 -15.45 10.17 -1.78
N ALA A 23 -16.76 10.31 -1.62
CA ALA A 23 -17.74 9.49 -2.31
C ALA A 23 -17.80 9.72 -3.83
N GLU A 24 -17.30 10.87 -4.28
CA GLU A 24 -17.32 11.35 -5.66
C GLU A 24 -15.94 11.29 -6.32
N LEU A 25 -14.90 10.91 -5.56
CA LEU A 25 -13.55 10.79 -6.08
C LEU A 25 -13.46 9.74 -7.18
N SER A 26 -12.73 10.09 -8.24
CA SER A 26 -12.26 9.13 -9.24
C SER A 26 -11.27 8.13 -8.63
N LEU A 27 -10.87 7.12 -9.40
CA LEU A 27 -9.81 6.21 -9.00
C LEU A 27 -8.52 6.96 -8.70
N THR A 28 -8.13 7.91 -9.57
CA THR A 28 -6.99 8.82 -9.37
C THR A 28 -7.10 9.59 -8.06
N GLY A 29 -8.24 10.21 -7.77
CA GLY A 29 -8.43 10.95 -6.52
C GLY A 29 -8.30 10.08 -5.27
N TRP A 30 -8.74 8.81 -5.33
CA TRP A 30 -8.49 7.84 -4.26
C TRP A 30 -7.00 7.49 -4.14
N MET A 31 -6.28 7.28 -5.25
CA MET A 31 -4.84 7.00 -5.23
C MET A 31 -4.05 8.16 -4.61
N GLU A 32 -4.38 9.40 -4.95
CA GLU A 32 -3.75 10.59 -4.38
C GLU A 32 -3.91 10.64 -2.86
N ASN A 33 -5.14 10.46 -2.38
CA ASN A 33 -5.43 10.50 -0.96
C ASN A 33 -4.80 9.35 -0.16
N LEU A 34 -4.75 8.15 -0.73
CA LEU A 34 -4.09 7.00 -0.10
C LEU A 34 -2.57 7.19 -0.06
N THR A 35 -1.97 7.68 -1.15
CA THR A 35 -0.52 7.91 -1.21
C THR A 35 -0.07 8.99 -0.22
N ALA A 36 -0.83 10.09 -0.10
CA ALA A 36 -0.56 11.15 0.87
C ALA A 36 -0.57 10.67 2.34
N ARG A 37 -1.12 9.48 2.60
CA ARG A 37 -1.20 8.85 3.93
C ARG A 37 -0.27 7.64 4.09
N LEU A 38 0.35 7.17 3.00
CA LEU A 38 1.08 5.91 2.96
C LEU A 38 2.27 5.90 3.92
N LEU A 39 3.12 6.92 3.83
CA LEU A 39 4.32 7.04 4.67
C LEU A 39 3.99 6.99 6.16
N ALA A 40 3.05 7.84 6.58
CA ALA A 40 2.66 7.93 7.99
C ALA A 40 2.02 6.62 8.48
N PHE A 41 1.20 5.97 7.65
CA PHE A 41 0.60 4.68 7.98
C PHE A 41 1.66 3.57 8.11
N GLN A 42 2.62 3.49 7.17
CA GLN A 42 3.70 2.49 7.23
C GLN A 42 4.60 2.71 8.45
N ALA A 43 4.92 3.95 8.74
CA ALA A 43 5.71 4.33 9.92
C ALA A 43 5.01 3.97 11.25
N CYS A 44 3.67 3.88 11.27
CA CYS A 44 2.91 3.39 12.43
C CYS A 44 2.86 1.86 12.52
N GLN A 45 3.11 1.14 11.43
CA GLN A 45 3.18 -0.33 11.43
C GLN A 45 4.56 -0.82 11.85
N GLN A 46 5.59 -0.06 11.52
CA GLN A 46 6.94 -0.23 12.05
C GLN A 46 6.95 0.39 13.45
N SER A 47 7.61 -0.24 14.44
CA SER A 47 7.57 0.26 15.83
C SER A 47 7.99 1.73 15.88
N SER A 48 7.19 2.59 16.53
CA SER A 48 7.44 4.04 16.64
C SER A 48 8.82 4.39 17.20
N ASP A 49 9.41 3.44 17.95
CA ASP A 49 10.71 3.56 18.59
C ASP A 49 11.87 3.54 17.59
N MET A 50 11.64 3.12 16.33
CA MET A 50 12.65 3.08 15.28
C MET A 50 12.78 4.38 14.48
N LEU A 51 11.87 5.33 14.68
CA LEU A 51 11.89 6.61 13.97
C LEU A 51 12.76 7.63 14.70
N SER A 52 13.64 8.30 13.97
CA SER A 52 14.37 9.47 14.48
C SER A 52 13.42 10.66 14.73
N GLU A 53 13.79 11.57 15.62
CA GLU A 53 12.98 12.78 15.91
C GLU A 53 12.65 13.63 14.67
N PRO A 54 13.57 13.85 13.71
CA PRO A 54 13.24 14.53 12.46
C PRO A 54 12.17 13.79 11.63
N GLN A 55 12.23 12.46 11.58
CA GLN A 55 11.24 11.66 10.86
C GLN A 55 9.87 11.74 11.53
N LYS A 56 9.82 11.66 12.88
CA LYS A 56 8.58 11.84 13.65
C LYS A 56 7.95 13.19 13.36
N SER A 57 8.72 14.27 13.43
CA SER A 57 8.23 15.63 13.16
C SER A 57 7.70 15.80 11.73
N LEU A 58 8.36 15.20 10.74
CA LEU A 58 7.90 15.21 9.36
C LEU A 58 6.57 14.46 9.20
N ILE A 59 6.47 13.27 9.81
CA ILE A 59 5.25 12.45 9.77
C ILE A 59 4.10 13.18 10.49
N GLU A 60 4.34 13.76 11.66
CA GLU A 60 3.37 14.57 12.40
C GLU A 60 2.85 15.74 11.58
N SER A 61 3.75 16.44 10.89
CA SER A 61 3.39 17.56 10.01
C SER A 61 2.50 17.09 8.87
N GLN A 62 2.83 15.96 8.23
CA GLN A 62 2.02 15.40 7.14
C GLN A 62 0.64 14.93 7.62
N VAL A 63 0.56 14.28 8.78
CA VAL A 63 -0.70 13.84 9.39
C VAL A 63 -1.58 15.04 9.75
N THR A 64 -0.98 16.09 10.29
CA THR A 64 -1.68 17.35 10.61
C THR A 64 -2.26 17.98 9.34
N LEU A 65 -1.51 18.04 8.24
CA LEU A 65 -2.01 18.53 6.96
C LEU A 65 -3.18 17.68 6.45
N ASN A 66 -3.08 16.35 6.52
CA ASN A 66 -4.16 15.45 6.12
C ASN A 66 -5.43 15.67 6.96
N LEU A 67 -5.31 15.90 8.27
CA LEU A 67 -6.43 16.21 9.16
C LEU A 67 -7.05 17.58 8.89
N GLN A 68 -6.22 18.58 8.60
CA GLN A 68 -6.66 19.94 8.30
C GLN A 68 -7.46 20.00 7.00
N HIS A 69 -6.99 19.34 5.94
CA HIS A 69 -7.64 19.34 4.64
C HIS A 69 -8.71 18.26 4.49
N GLY A 70 -8.57 17.13 5.18
CA GLY A 70 -9.35 15.92 4.94
C GLY A 70 -9.03 15.36 3.56
N VAL A 71 -9.91 15.59 2.59
CA VAL A 71 -9.69 15.12 1.20
C VAL A 71 -8.79 16.08 0.46
N VAL A 72 -7.70 15.54 -0.08
CA VAL A 72 -6.87 16.25 -1.05
C VAL A 72 -7.58 16.20 -2.40
N THR A 73 -7.97 17.36 -2.92
CA THR A 73 -8.67 17.49 -4.22
C THR A 73 -7.78 18.05 -5.33
N THR A 74 -6.53 18.42 -5.02
CA THR A 74 -5.60 19.06 -5.97
C THR A 74 -4.37 18.18 -6.19
N SER A 75 -4.03 17.95 -7.46
CA SER A 75 -3.10 16.91 -7.93
C SER A 75 -1.61 17.16 -7.68
N GLN A 76 -1.21 17.88 -6.63
CA GLN A 76 0.23 18.08 -6.37
C GLN A 76 0.96 16.73 -6.14
N TYR A 77 0.22 15.71 -5.70
CA TYR A 77 0.74 14.36 -5.51
C TYR A 77 0.74 13.51 -6.78
N SER A 78 0.04 13.88 -7.87
CA SER A 78 0.04 13.07 -9.09
C SER A 78 1.43 12.97 -9.71
N GLN A 79 2.24 14.03 -9.60
CA GLN A 79 3.64 14.01 -10.03
C GLN A 79 4.49 13.09 -9.16
N ILE A 80 4.30 13.09 -7.84
CA ILE A 80 5.04 12.21 -6.92
C ILE A 80 4.63 10.75 -7.11
N ILE A 81 3.33 10.50 -7.30
CA ILE A 81 2.74 9.21 -7.61
C ILE A 81 3.30 8.70 -8.92
N ASN A 82 3.23 9.50 -9.98
CA ASN A 82 3.80 9.14 -11.27
C ASN A 82 5.31 8.92 -11.16
N VAL A 83 6.08 9.70 -10.41
CA VAL A 83 7.52 9.43 -10.24
C VAL A 83 7.79 8.14 -9.45
N LEU A 84 7.08 7.90 -8.36
CA LEU A 84 7.20 6.68 -7.55
C LEU A 84 6.78 5.44 -8.31
N LEU A 85 5.80 5.57 -9.21
CA LEU A 85 5.22 4.46 -9.95
C LEU A 85 5.82 4.30 -11.35
N GLU A 86 6.26 5.35 -12.03
CA GLU A 86 6.95 5.30 -13.32
C GLU A 86 8.31 4.65 -13.18
N LYS A 87 9.04 4.96 -12.11
CA LYS A 87 10.31 4.28 -11.77
C LYS A 87 10.10 2.79 -11.48
N ASP A 88 8.89 2.40 -11.05
CA ASP A 88 8.53 1.01 -10.82
C ASP A 88 7.92 0.37 -12.11
N THR A 89 7.13 1.08 -12.91
CA THR A 89 6.51 0.58 -14.15
C THR A 89 7.48 0.50 -15.32
N ALA A 90 8.59 1.26 -15.30
CA ALA A 90 9.77 0.99 -16.13
C ALA A 90 10.31 -0.45 -15.93
N SER A 91 9.81 -1.16 -14.91
CA SER A 91 10.12 -2.55 -14.59
C SER A 91 9.08 -3.60 -14.93
N TYR A 92 7.87 -3.25 -15.41
CA TYR A 92 6.79 -4.25 -15.44
C TYR A 92 5.95 -4.35 -16.72
N SER A 93 6.24 -3.59 -17.77
CA SER A 93 5.62 -3.84 -19.07
C SER A 93 6.65 -4.29 -20.09
N ALA A 94 6.72 -5.62 -20.28
CA ALA A 94 7.33 -6.28 -21.44
C ALA A 94 8.87 -6.32 -21.53
N ILE A 95 9.57 -6.59 -20.43
CA ILE A 95 10.96 -7.01 -20.51
C ILE A 95 11.10 -8.34 -19.76
N VAL A 96 11.54 -9.38 -20.47
CA VAL A 96 12.32 -10.46 -19.87
C VAL A 96 13.52 -9.78 -19.24
N ARG A 97 13.43 -9.38 -17.97
CA ARG A 97 14.50 -8.63 -17.33
C ARG A 97 15.63 -9.58 -17.02
N GLU A 98 16.78 -9.27 -17.59
CA GLU A 98 18.06 -9.57 -16.97
C GLU A 98 18.09 -8.76 -15.64
N LEU A 99 17.99 -9.45 -14.51
CA LEU A 99 17.93 -8.88 -13.14
C LEU A 99 19.23 -8.08 -12.90
N THR A 100 19.23 -6.85 -12.39
CA THR A 100 20.51 -6.13 -12.15
C THR A 100 21.10 -6.47 -10.77
N HIS A 101 22.39 -6.19 -10.56
CA HIS A 101 23.01 -6.36 -9.24
C HIS A 101 22.30 -5.51 -8.18
N TYR A 102 21.83 -4.30 -8.52
CA TYR A 102 21.02 -3.47 -7.64
C TYR A 102 19.69 -4.12 -7.22
N ASP A 103 18.98 -4.73 -8.18
CA ASP A 103 17.73 -5.45 -7.91
C ASP A 103 17.97 -6.60 -6.92
N LEU A 104 19.13 -7.26 -7.03
CA LEU A 104 19.55 -8.32 -6.12
C LEU A 104 19.88 -7.79 -4.71
N PHE A 105 20.66 -6.72 -4.60
CA PHE A 105 21.08 -6.14 -3.31
C PHE A 105 19.91 -5.55 -2.51
N SER A 106 18.98 -4.86 -3.18
CA SER A 106 17.78 -4.32 -2.54
C SER A 106 16.80 -5.41 -2.07
N MET A 107 16.86 -6.60 -2.66
CA MET A 107 16.12 -7.78 -2.22
C MET A 107 16.81 -8.58 -1.11
N ALA A 108 18.12 -8.39 -0.94
CA ALA A 108 19.01 -9.19 -0.08
C ALA A 108 19.21 -8.63 1.34
N GLU A 109 18.33 -7.74 1.83
CA GLU A 109 18.31 -7.31 3.25
C GLU A 109 18.29 -8.50 4.26
N SER A 110 17.98 -9.71 3.81
CA SER A 110 18.00 -10.94 4.61
C SER A 110 19.24 -11.84 4.45
N ILE A 111 20.25 -11.44 3.65
CA ILE A 111 21.45 -12.23 3.34
C ILE A 111 22.68 -11.31 3.41
N GLU A 112 23.05 -10.91 4.61
CA GLU A 112 24.32 -10.22 4.86
C GLU A 112 25.48 -11.23 4.67
N LEU A 113 26.26 -11.05 3.61
CA LEU A 113 27.54 -11.75 3.43
C LEU A 113 28.67 -10.81 3.87
N ASP A 114 29.52 -11.27 4.79
CA ASP A 114 30.62 -10.48 5.39
C ASP A 114 31.55 -9.83 4.34
N GLU A 115 31.65 -10.42 3.16
CA GLU A 115 32.52 -9.98 2.07
C GLU A 115 31.98 -8.75 1.31
N MET A 116 30.69 -8.43 1.45
CA MET A 116 30.00 -7.34 0.72
C MET A 116 29.59 -6.17 1.61
N LYS A 117 30.03 -6.17 2.86
CA LYS A 117 29.64 -5.19 3.89
C LYS A 117 29.98 -3.75 3.53
N ASP A 118 31.12 -3.53 2.90
CA ASP A 118 31.58 -2.20 2.48
C ASP A 118 30.66 -1.57 1.42
N LEU A 119 30.00 -2.38 0.58
CA LEU A 119 29.01 -1.93 -0.41
C LEU A 119 27.66 -1.62 0.24
N TYR A 120 27.27 -2.34 1.30
CA TYR A 120 26.05 -2.05 2.06
C TYR A 120 26.16 -0.73 2.84
N ASP A 121 27.31 -0.44 3.42
CA ASP A 121 27.57 0.81 4.16
C ASP A 121 27.51 2.05 3.25
N GLU A 122 27.82 1.89 1.95
CA GLU A 122 27.69 2.96 0.95
C GLU A 122 26.22 3.22 0.55
N ILE A 123 25.33 2.26 0.84
CA ILE A 123 23.91 2.26 0.44
C ILE A 123 22.96 2.59 1.62
N ASP A 124 23.45 2.60 2.86
CA ASP A 124 22.62 2.71 4.07
C ASP A 124 22.15 4.15 4.39
N THR A 125 21.44 4.76 3.45
CA THR A 125 20.43 5.76 3.78
C THR A 125 19.22 5.55 2.89
N THR A 126 18.18 4.95 3.49
CA THR A 126 16.90 4.56 2.88
C THR A 126 16.17 5.67 2.11
N VAL A 127 16.67 6.92 2.17
CA VAL A 127 16.09 8.12 1.56
C VAL A 127 16.97 8.69 0.43
N TYR A 128 18.29 8.45 0.41
CA TYR A 128 19.20 9.06 -0.58
C TYR A 128 19.18 8.35 -1.95
N HIS A 129 18.92 7.03 -2.00
CA HIS A 129 18.93 6.26 -3.25
C HIS A 129 17.78 6.53 -4.21
N PHE A 130 16.66 7.07 -3.74
CA PHE A 130 15.56 7.47 -4.63
C PHE A 130 15.92 8.67 -5.51
N LEU A 131 16.99 9.39 -5.17
CA LEU A 131 17.40 10.66 -5.81
C LEU A 131 18.54 10.52 -6.83
N ASN A 132 19.44 9.53 -6.71
CA ASN A 132 20.70 9.45 -7.49
C ASN A 132 20.93 8.12 -8.27
N GLN A 133 19.89 7.51 -8.86
CA GLN A 133 20.05 6.26 -9.62
C GLN A 133 20.99 6.34 -10.84
N SER A 134 21.21 7.54 -11.38
CA SER A 134 22.09 7.76 -12.54
C SER A 134 23.59 7.57 -12.25
N ASP A 135 23.99 7.54 -10.97
CA ASP A 135 25.40 7.47 -10.55
C ASP A 135 25.80 6.08 -9.99
N LEU A 136 24.95 5.06 -10.14
CA LEU A 136 25.15 3.73 -9.52
C LEU A 136 26.12 2.79 -10.28
N GLY A 137 26.71 3.22 -11.40
CA GLY A 137 27.78 2.49 -12.08
C GLY A 137 27.45 1.02 -12.43
N GLU A 138 28.33 0.10 -12.03
CA GLU A 138 28.25 -1.34 -12.32
C GLU A 138 27.02 -2.04 -11.72
N LEU A 139 26.34 -1.42 -10.74
CA LEU A 139 25.13 -1.97 -10.12
C LEU A 139 23.93 -2.03 -11.09
N ASN A 140 23.98 -1.26 -12.18
CA ASN A 140 23.02 -1.35 -13.29
C ASN A 140 23.32 -2.49 -14.26
N THR A 141 24.40 -3.25 -14.06
CA THR A 141 24.77 -4.35 -14.95
C THR A 141 23.86 -5.55 -14.72
N PRO A 142 23.29 -6.15 -15.78
CA PRO A 142 22.43 -7.32 -15.63
C PRO A 142 23.16 -8.59 -15.21
N LEU A 143 22.47 -9.43 -14.44
CA LEU A 143 22.93 -10.69 -13.86
C LEU A 143 22.75 -11.83 -14.85
N SER A 144 23.72 -12.73 -14.88
CA SER A 144 23.60 -14.03 -15.53
C SER A 144 22.87 -14.97 -14.56
N ILE A 145 21.55 -15.06 -14.68
CA ILE A 145 20.67 -15.69 -13.68
C ILE A 145 20.75 -17.23 -13.80
N PHE A 146 21.68 -17.83 -13.05
CA PHE A 146 21.55 -19.21 -12.61
C PHE A 146 21.78 -19.26 -11.10
N SER A 147 20.76 -19.76 -10.40
CA SER A 147 20.58 -19.80 -8.94
C SER A 147 20.15 -18.47 -8.32
N MET A 148 18.94 -18.46 -7.76
CA MET A 148 18.70 -18.21 -6.32
C MET A 148 17.20 -18.35 -6.01
N ASP A 149 16.94 -18.90 -4.83
CA ASP A 149 15.69 -19.47 -4.32
C ASP A 149 14.72 -18.46 -3.68
N ASP A 150 13.43 -18.88 -3.67
CA ASP A 150 12.39 -18.67 -2.64
C ASP A 150 11.85 -17.28 -2.24
N LYS A 151 11.33 -16.51 -3.21
CA LYS A 151 10.06 -15.76 -3.01
C LYS A 151 9.17 -15.83 -4.25
N GLU A 152 8.17 -16.74 -4.20
CA GLU A 152 6.93 -16.94 -5.02
C GLU A 152 6.78 -16.29 -6.42
N SER A 153 7.87 -16.03 -7.12
CA SER A 153 7.83 -15.63 -8.52
C SER A 153 7.45 -16.87 -9.32
N SER A 154 6.29 -16.80 -9.97
CA SER A 154 5.81 -17.89 -10.81
C SER A 154 6.32 -17.69 -12.22
N TRP A 155 7.23 -18.56 -12.64
CA TRP A 155 7.81 -18.57 -13.97
C TRP A 155 7.00 -19.44 -14.93
N LEU A 156 6.98 -19.04 -16.20
CA LEU A 156 6.44 -19.82 -17.31
C LEU A 156 7.42 -19.73 -18.47
N GLU A 157 7.87 -20.89 -18.95
CA GLU A 157 8.64 -21.02 -20.18
C GLU A 157 7.66 -21.14 -21.36
N ILE A 158 7.90 -20.37 -22.43
CA ILE A 158 7.04 -20.34 -23.62
C ILE A 158 7.90 -20.68 -24.84
N ASP A 159 7.55 -21.75 -25.56
CA ASP A 159 8.13 -22.03 -26.87
C ASP A 159 7.47 -21.14 -27.93
N LEU A 160 8.24 -20.17 -28.44
CA LEU A 160 7.77 -19.22 -29.46
C LEU A 160 7.61 -19.84 -30.85
N ASN A 161 8.01 -21.10 -31.06
CA ASN A 161 7.71 -21.83 -32.29
C ASN A 161 6.30 -22.42 -32.31
N SER A 162 5.59 -22.39 -31.17
CA SER A 162 4.19 -22.83 -31.08
C SER A 162 3.23 -21.80 -31.69
N SER A 163 2.03 -22.24 -32.08
CA SER A 163 0.99 -21.31 -32.54
C SER A 163 0.44 -20.46 -31.40
N ASP A 164 -0.08 -19.27 -31.73
CA ASP A 164 -0.77 -18.39 -30.76
C ASP A 164 -1.85 -19.10 -29.93
N LYS A 165 -2.56 -20.04 -30.56
CA LYS A 165 -3.63 -20.81 -29.92
C LYS A 165 -3.05 -21.74 -28.85
N GLU A 166 -1.94 -22.41 -29.15
CA GLU A 166 -1.24 -23.29 -28.22
C GLU A 166 -0.66 -22.50 -27.05
N ILE A 167 0.01 -21.37 -27.34
CA ILE A 167 0.56 -20.47 -26.32
C ILE A 167 -0.54 -19.97 -25.37
N LYS A 168 -1.66 -19.46 -25.89
CA LYS A 168 -2.79 -19.00 -25.06
C LYS A 168 -3.41 -20.12 -24.24
N THR A 169 -3.53 -21.31 -24.81
CA THR A 169 -4.10 -22.47 -24.11
C THR A 169 -3.20 -22.89 -22.95
N ALA A 170 -1.89 -23.04 -23.20
CA ALA A 170 -0.90 -23.38 -22.18
C ALA A 170 -0.83 -22.33 -21.08
N PHE A 171 -0.81 -21.05 -21.45
CA PHE A 171 -0.83 -19.94 -20.48
C PHE A 171 -2.09 -19.98 -19.61
N ASN A 172 -3.28 -20.16 -20.20
CA ASN A 172 -4.52 -20.23 -19.44
C ASN A 172 -4.53 -21.41 -18.47
N GLN A 173 -4.07 -22.59 -18.90
CA GLN A 173 -3.98 -23.77 -18.04
C GLN A 173 -3.00 -23.58 -16.89
N TRP A 174 -1.81 -23.02 -17.17
CA TRP A 174 -0.84 -22.66 -16.15
C TRP A 174 -1.41 -21.66 -15.15
N LEU A 175 -2.07 -20.61 -15.63
CA LEU A 175 -2.68 -19.57 -14.80
C LEU A 175 -3.78 -20.15 -13.89
N GLU A 176 -4.63 -21.03 -14.42
CA GLU A 176 -5.64 -21.76 -13.65
C GLU A 176 -5.02 -22.69 -12.60
N GLY A 177 -3.93 -23.38 -12.96
CA GLY A 177 -3.18 -24.23 -12.04
C GLY A 177 -2.58 -23.43 -10.89
N LYS A 178 -1.89 -22.33 -11.19
CA LYS A 178 -1.29 -21.43 -10.19
C LYS A 178 -2.35 -20.81 -9.26
N ARG A 179 -3.46 -20.31 -9.80
CA ARG A 179 -4.56 -19.79 -8.99
C ARG A 179 -5.17 -20.86 -8.07
N ARG A 180 -5.31 -22.10 -8.56
CA ARG A 180 -5.78 -23.22 -7.72
C ARG A 180 -4.80 -23.53 -6.61
N ALA A 181 -3.49 -23.56 -6.88
CA ALA A 181 -2.45 -23.79 -5.89
C ALA A 181 -2.43 -22.68 -4.81
N GLU A 182 -2.49 -21.39 -5.21
CA GLU A 182 -2.62 -20.25 -4.27
C GLU A 182 -3.86 -20.41 -3.37
N HIS A 183 -4.99 -20.84 -3.95
CA HIS A 183 -6.22 -21.05 -3.20
C HIS A 183 -6.16 -22.26 -2.26
N ALA A 184 -5.44 -23.32 -2.61
CA ALA A 184 -5.27 -24.51 -1.79
C ALA A 184 -4.40 -24.26 -0.55
N HIS A 185 -3.34 -23.45 -0.68
CA HIS A 185 -2.46 -23.08 0.44
C HIS A 185 -3.09 -22.03 1.39
N SER A 186 -4.20 -21.39 0.98
CA SER A 186 -4.99 -20.54 1.85
C SER A 186 -6.01 -21.36 2.65
N GLU A 187 -5.52 -22.25 3.52
CA GLU A 187 -6.29 -23.31 4.23
C GLU A 187 -7.36 -22.82 5.24
N THR A 188 -7.79 -21.55 5.24
CA THR A 188 -8.89 -21.12 6.10
C THR A 188 -10.10 -20.61 5.31
N PRO A 189 -11.30 -21.21 5.50
CA PRO A 189 -12.55 -20.71 4.92
C PRO A 189 -12.87 -19.24 5.29
N LYS A 190 -12.22 -18.70 6.33
CA LYS A 190 -12.30 -17.29 6.76
C LYS A 190 -11.61 -16.31 5.80
N ASN A 191 -10.72 -16.76 4.91
CA ASN A 191 -10.00 -15.89 3.96
C ASN A 191 -10.80 -15.46 2.72
N ARG A 192 -12.12 -15.70 2.66
CA ARG A 192 -13.01 -14.98 1.73
C ARG A 192 -12.84 -13.46 1.81
N ARG A 193 -12.42 -12.94 2.97
CA ARG A 193 -12.13 -11.52 3.23
C ARG A 193 -10.92 -10.99 2.43
N ASN A 194 -9.97 -11.86 2.04
CA ASN A 194 -8.79 -11.51 1.24
C ASN A 194 -9.01 -11.57 -0.28
N ARG A 195 -10.27 -11.71 -0.75
CA ARG A 195 -10.55 -11.67 -2.20
C ARG A 195 -9.98 -10.40 -2.83
N LYS A 196 -9.03 -10.55 -3.77
CA LYS A 196 -8.47 -9.48 -4.62
C LYS A 196 -9.61 -8.54 -5.06
N PHE A 197 -9.41 -7.23 -5.00
CA PHE A 197 -10.41 -6.27 -5.52
C PHE A 197 -10.71 -6.66 -6.97
N LYS A 198 -11.96 -7.04 -7.25
CA LYS A 198 -12.36 -7.56 -8.56
C LYS A 198 -12.34 -6.46 -9.63
N ALA A 199 -12.73 -5.24 -9.25
CA ALA A 199 -12.73 -4.06 -10.10
C ALA A 199 -12.63 -2.79 -9.25
N PHE A 200 -11.97 -1.77 -9.79
CA PHE A 200 -11.91 -0.42 -9.25
C PHE A 200 -12.96 0.45 -9.95
N ASN A 201 -14.23 0.23 -9.60
CA ASN A 201 -15.36 0.96 -10.16
C ASN A 201 -16.05 1.83 -9.09
N ALA A 202 -16.95 2.72 -9.52
CA ALA A 202 -17.66 3.66 -8.64
C ALA A 202 -18.33 2.97 -7.43
N VAL A 203 -18.88 1.76 -7.61
CA VAL A 203 -19.50 0.99 -6.51
C VAL A 203 -18.46 0.57 -5.47
N THR A 204 -17.27 0.13 -5.91
CA THR A 204 -16.17 -0.20 -4.99
C THR A 204 -15.66 1.05 -4.26
N LEU A 205 -15.46 2.16 -4.96
CA LEU A 205 -14.98 3.42 -4.37
C LEU A 205 -15.98 3.96 -3.34
N ARG A 206 -17.29 3.90 -3.64
CA ARG A 206 -18.35 4.28 -2.70
C ARG A 206 -18.32 3.46 -1.42
N LYS A 207 -18.05 2.15 -1.52
CA LYS A 207 -17.89 1.29 -0.33
C LYS A 207 -16.74 1.73 0.57
N TRP A 208 -15.64 2.22 0.00
CA TRP A 208 -14.50 2.73 0.79
C TRP A 208 -14.85 4.03 1.52
N HIS A 209 -15.60 4.93 0.87
CA HIS A 209 -16.15 6.12 1.51
C HIS A 209 -17.12 5.75 2.65
N ASP A 210 -18.07 4.85 2.40
CA ASP A 210 -19.08 4.44 3.39
C ASP A 210 -18.47 3.65 4.56
N ALA A 211 -17.29 3.05 4.34
CA ALA A 211 -16.46 2.43 5.36
C ALA A 211 -15.54 3.43 6.08
N ARG A 212 -15.53 4.71 5.72
CA ARG A 212 -14.71 5.76 6.38
C ARG A 212 -13.20 5.45 6.36
N VAL A 213 -12.71 4.88 5.26
CA VAL A 213 -11.32 4.41 5.13
C VAL A 213 -10.30 5.53 5.40
N LEU A 214 -10.44 6.70 4.77
CA LEU A 214 -9.47 7.80 4.95
C LEU A 214 -9.52 8.37 6.38
N GLN A 215 -10.72 8.55 6.91
CA GLN A 215 -10.94 9.03 8.27
C GLN A 215 -10.33 8.09 9.30
N TYR A 216 -10.46 6.77 9.09
CA TYR A 216 -9.82 5.77 9.95
C TYR A 216 -8.30 5.91 9.91
N ILE A 217 -7.71 6.03 8.72
CA ILE A 217 -6.25 6.18 8.58
C ILE A 217 -5.77 7.41 9.35
N ASP A 218 -6.41 8.56 9.15
CA ASP A 218 -5.98 9.81 9.78
C ASP A 218 -6.12 9.78 11.31
N VAL A 219 -7.25 9.28 11.83
CA VAL A 219 -7.48 9.16 13.28
C VAL A 219 -6.52 8.14 13.90
N MET A 220 -6.36 6.97 13.28
CA MET A 220 -5.50 5.92 13.82
C MET A 220 -4.04 6.37 13.84
N THR A 221 -3.53 6.86 12.71
CA THR A 221 -2.15 7.30 12.56
C THR A 221 -1.82 8.43 13.54
N TRP A 222 -2.69 9.43 13.70
CA TRP A 222 -2.49 10.48 14.70
C TRP A 222 -2.39 9.92 16.11
N ASN A 223 -3.27 8.99 16.49
CA ASN A 223 -3.24 8.41 17.83
C ASN A 223 -1.96 7.61 18.08
N VAL A 224 -1.51 6.77 17.13
CA VAL A 224 -0.27 5.98 17.28
C VAL A 224 0.93 6.89 17.50
N ILE A 225 1.07 7.95 16.70
CA ILE A 225 2.20 8.89 16.80
C ILE A 225 2.20 9.61 18.16
N ASN A 226 1.02 9.90 18.71
CA ASN A 226 0.86 10.50 20.03
C ASN A 226 0.90 9.48 21.18
N GLY A 227 1.39 8.25 20.93
CA GLY A 227 1.54 7.21 21.95
C GLY A 227 0.22 6.64 22.46
N LYS A 228 -0.88 6.81 21.72
CA LYS A 228 -2.22 6.34 22.07
C LYS A 228 -2.63 5.13 21.24
N SER A 229 -3.39 4.24 21.86
CA SER A 229 -3.95 3.05 21.20
C SER A 229 -5.47 3.02 21.39
N PRO A 230 -6.24 3.66 20.49
CA PRO A 230 -7.69 3.70 20.59
C PRO A 230 -8.29 2.31 20.33
N SER A 231 -9.22 1.90 21.19
CA SER A 231 -9.98 0.67 20.95
C SER A 231 -10.93 0.80 19.74
N TYR A 232 -11.37 -0.32 19.17
CA TYR A 232 -12.36 -0.30 18.09
C TYR A 232 -13.69 0.36 18.49
N ASN A 233 -14.05 0.35 19.77
CA ASN A 233 -15.23 1.05 20.26
C ASN A 233 -15.04 2.58 20.21
N ILE A 234 -13.85 3.06 20.60
CA ILE A 234 -13.47 4.47 20.48
C ILE A 234 -13.50 4.89 19.00
N LEU A 235 -12.79 4.16 18.14
CA LEU A 235 -12.75 4.45 16.71
C LEU A 235 -14.15 4.38 16.07
N GLY A 236 -14.97 3.39 16.44
CA GLY A 236 -16.33 3.25 15.94
C GLY A 236 -17.21 4.44 16.27
N ASN A 237 -17.09 5.00 17.49
CA ASN A 237 -17.85 6.18 17.89
C ASN A 237 -17.34 7.48 17.26
N ILE A 238 -16.02 7.59 16.99
CA ILE A 238 -15.45 8.73 16.25
C ILE A 238 -15.89 8.71 14.78
N LEU A 239 -15.83 7.54 14.13
CA LEU A 239 -16.07 7.40 12.69
C LEU A 239 -17.56 7.33 12.32
N PHE A 240 -18.39 6.85 13.25
CA PHE A 240 -19.83 6.66 13.04
C PHE A 240 -20.65 7.27 14.21
N PRO A 241 -20.61 8.60 14.41
CA PRO A 241 -21.41 9.25 15.45
C PRO A 241 -22.91 9.09 15.19
N GLU A 242 -23.73 9.14 16.24
CA GLU A 242 -25.20 9.09 16.12
C GLU A 242 -25.75 10.23 15.24
N PRO A 243 -26.87 10.04 14.52
CA PRO A 243 -27.87 8.96 14.64
C PRO A 243 -27.61 7.73 13.75
N TYR A 244 -26.36 7.45 13.37
CA TYR A 244 -26.04 6.26 12.57
C TYR A 244 -26.44 4.98 13.32
N ASP A 245 -27.54 4.34 12.90
CA ASP A 245 -28.16 3.17 13.53
C ASP A 245 -27.35 1.89 13.24
N LEU A 246 -26.14 1.87 13.77
CA LEU A 246 -25.28 0.69 13.82
C LEU A 246 -25.18 0.27 15.27
N SER A 247 -25.93 -0.77 15.61
CA SER A 247 -25.88 -1.42 16.92
C SER A 247 -24.47 -1.93 17.28
N ASN A 248 -23.59 -2.14 16.29
CA ASN A 248 -22.21 -2.58 16.52
C ASN A 248 -21.16 -1.80 15.69
N LYS A 249 -20.85 -0.56 16.11
CA LYS A 249 -19.84 0.29 15.47
C LYS A 249 -18.42 -0.28 15.58
N ALA A 250 -18.10 -0.92 16.70
CA ALA A 250 -16.79 -1.54 16.93
C ALA A 250 -16.54 -2.69 15.96
N GLU A 251 -17.50 -3.61 15.82
CA GLU A 251 -17.43 -4.73 14.87
C GLU A 251 -17.34 -4.23 13.43
N ARG A 252 -18.03 -3.13 13.07
CA ARG A 252 -17.86 -2.52 11.75
C ARG A 252 -16.42 -2.06 11.50
N VAL A 253 -15.78 -1.43 12.47
CA VAL A 253 -14.38 -1.01 12.35
C VAL A 253 -13.48 -2.22 12.14
N GLU A 254 -13.60 -3.22 13.01
CA GLU A 254 -12.76 -4.43 12.99
C GLU A 254 -12.97 -5.27 11.73
N GLU A 255 -14.22 -5.53 11.33
CA GLU A 255 -14.53 -6.49 10.27
C GLU A 255 -14.58 -5.88 8.86
N VAL A 256 -14.78 -4.56 8.75
CA VAL A 256 -14.96 -3.89 7.46
C VAL A 256 -13.89 -2.85 7.21
N VAL A 257 -13.70 -1.91 8.14
CA VAL A 257 -12.82 -0.76 7.92
C VAL A 257 -11.35 -1.17 7.91
N VAL A 258 -10.90 -1.89 8.94
CA VAL A 258 -9.53 -2.37 9.08
C VAL A 258 -9.08 -3.22 7.89
N PRO A 259 -9.85 -4.23 7.42
CA PRO A 259 -9.48 -4.99 6.23
C PRO A 259 -9.38 -4.15 4.95
N TYR A 260 -10.24 -3.14 4.77
CA TYR A 260 -10.10 -2.23 3.63
C TYR A 260 -8.82 -1.39 3.72
N VAL A 261 -8.53 -0.83 4.89
CA VAL A 261 -7.34 -0.01 5.12
C VAL A 261 -6.08 -0.81 4.84
N HIS A 262 -5.88 -1.97 5.49
CA HIS A 262 -4.68 -2.79 5.25
C HIS A 262 -4.51 -3.18 3.78
N LYS A 263 -5.62 -3.48 3.11
CA LYS A 263 -5.58 -3.86 1.70
C LYS A 263 -5.27 -2.69 0.79
N LEU A 264 -5.78 -1.50 1.08
CA LEU A 264 -5.58 -0.29 0.27
C LEU A 264 -4.22 0.36 0.51
N MET A 265 -3.70 0.26 1.74
CA MET A 265 -2.36 0.72 2.10
C MET A 265 -1.25 -0.28 1.72
N ASN A 266 -1.61 -1.41 1.12
CA ASN A 266 -0.65 -2.33 0.53
C ASN A 266 -0.15 -1.78 -0.82
N VAL A 267 1.17 -1.67 -0.97
CA VAL A 267 1.83 -1.17 -2.18
C VAL A 267 1.38 -1.92 -3.44
N ALA A 268 1.19 -3.24 -3.37
CA ALA A 268 0.72 -4.02 -4.52
C ALA A 268 -0.72 -3.65 -4.94
N THR A 269 -1.58 -3.26 -3.99
CA THR A 269 -2.92 -2.76 -4.34
C THR A 269 -2.84 -1.40 -5.01
N LEU A 270 -2.03 -0.46 -4.49
CA LEU A 270 -1.84 0.85 -5.09
C LEU A 270 -1.31 0.71 -6.54
N ARG A 271 -0.29 -0.13 -6.76
CA ARG A 271 0.21 -0.46 -8.11
C ARG A 271 -0.89 -0.96 -9.04
N ARG A 272 -1.80 -1.81 -8.53
CA ARG A 272 -2.93 -2.31 -9.33
C ARG A 272 -3.94 -1.21 -9.67
N MET A 273 -4.15 -0.25 -8.77
CA MET A 273 -5.02 0.91 -9.03
C MET A 273 -4.45 1.74 -10.18
N VAL A 274 -3.14 1.98 -10.17
CA VAL A 274 -2.43 2.75 -11.20
C VAL A 274 -2.55 2.09 -12.57
N LYS A 275 -2.27 0.78 -12.64
CA LYS A 275 -2.43 0.02 -13.89
C LYS A 275 -3.87 0.05 -14.41
N ALA A 276 -4.86 0.04 -13.51
CA ALA A 276 -6.27 0.10 -13.88
C ALA A 276 -6.72 1.50 -14.31
N ASP A 277 -6.07 2.56 -13.82
CA ASP A 277 -6.31 3.94 -14.23
C ASP A 277 -5.73 4.20 -15.63
N ALA A 278 -4.49 3.75 -15.88
CA ALA A 278 -3.82 3.86 -17.18
C ALA A 278 -4.50 3.06 -18.32
N SER A 279 -5.44 2.16 -17.99
CA SER A 279 -6.17 1.34 -18.96
C SER A 279 -7.55 1.92 -19.32
N GLN A 280 -7.96 3.05 -18.73
CA GLN A 280 -9.24 3.73 -19.01
C GLN A 280 -9.04 4.86 -20.02
#